data_AF-A0AAE1KL88-F1
#
_entry.id   AF-A0AAE1KL88-F1
#
_cell.length_a   1.000
_cell.length_b   1.000
_cell.length_c   1.000
_cell.angle_alpha   90.00
_cell.angle_beta   90.00
_cell.angle_gamma   90.00
#
_symmetry.space_group_name_H-M   'P 1'
#
loop_
_entity.id
_entity.type
_entity.pdbx_description
1 polymer ?
#
loop_
_entity_poly.entity_id
_entity_poly.type
_entity_poly.pdbx_seq_one_letter_code
_entity_poly.pdbx_strand_id
1 'polypeptide(L)'
;MGGIDKSDMLTHLYKSPMRARRWYMKLFGYVLDLCICNAWLLYKRDCKALKEKPMPLKNFRLEISWYARGHKVLTTRMTRLSQEAMDMKVPKRGQKTQLPHENVRFNNREWHLPQFVTNRQTCKHCSTKDDVHRTRWMCTVCQVALCLSDSRNCFRFFHVLPEKRLCTSASSSASPSSSV
;
A
#
# COMPACT_ATOMS: atom_id res chain seq x y z
N MET A 1 -7.62 -39.02 10.64
CA MET A 1 -6.14 -38.94 10.65
C MET A 1 -5.60 -37.72 9.89
N GLY A 2 -6.04 -37.38 8.67
CA GLY A 2 -5.43 -36.28 7.88
C GLY A 2 -5.71 -34.81 8.30
N GLY A 3 -6.05 -34.54 9.55
CA GLY A 3 -6.23 -33.17 10.06
C GLY A 3 -4.90 -32.50 10.41
N ILE A 4 -3.99 -33.27 11.01
CA ILE A 4 -2.66 -32.83 11.41
C ILE A 4 -1.82 -32.51 10.16
N ASP A 5 -1.83 -33.39 9.16
CA ASP A 5 -1.11 -33.19 7.88
C ASP A 5 -1.51 -31.90 7.17
N LYS A 6 -2.80 -31.55 7.20
CA LYS A 6 -3.31 -30.31 6.59
C LYS A 6 -2.81 -29.08 7.34
N SER A 7 -2.81 -29.12 8.67
CA SER A 7 -2.31 -28.01 9.49
C SER A 7 -0.80 -27.80 9.29
N ASP A 8 -0.04 -28.90 9.20
CA ASP A 8 1.39 -28.86 8.95
C ASP A 8 1.70 -28.30 7.55
N MET A 9 1.01 -28.81 6.52
CA MET A 9 1.10 -28.32 5.15
C MET A 9 0.83 -26.80 5.06
N LEU A 10 -0.24 -26.30 5.69
CA LEU A 10 -0.59 -24.88 5.67
C LEU A 10 0.48 -24.01 6.34
N THR A 11 1.02 -24.47 7.45
CA THR A 11 2.07 -23.76 8.21
C THR A 11 3.38 -23.71 7.43
N HIS A 12 3.71 -24.81 6.73
CA HIS A 12 4.92 -24.91 5.91
C HIS A 12 4.85 -24.12 4.59
N LEU A 13 3.66 -23.86 4.04
CA LEU A 13 3.47 -23.16 2.77
C LEU A 13 4.02 -21.73 2.76
N TYR A 14 3.84 -20.98 3.86
CA TYR A 14 4.25 -19.58 4.00
C TYR A 14 5.05 -19.32 5.27
N LYS A 15 6.03 -20.18 5.56
CA LYS A 15 6.87 -20.06 6.75
C LYS A 15 7.52 -18.68 6.87
N SER A 16 7.38 -18.02 8.01
CA SER A 16 8.05 -16.77 8.33
C SER A 16 9.47 -17.02 8.82
N PRO A 17 10.52 -16.74 8.03
CA PRO A 17 11.89 -17.00 8.46
C PRO A 17 12.31 -15.96 9.50
N MET A 18 12.43 -16.39 10.76
CA MET A 18 13.10 -15.58 11.79
C MET A 18 14.58 -15.92 11.86
N ARG A 19 15.41 -15.04 11.32
CA ARG A 19 16.88 -15.15 11.39
C ARG A 19 17.34 -14.70 12.78
N ALA A 20 17.24 -15.60 13.76
CA ALA A 20 17.68 -15.35 15.12
C ALA A 20 18.67 -16.43 15.58
N ARG A 21 19.71 -16.02 16.31
CA ARG A 21 20.67 -16.93 16.95
C ARG A 21 20.04 -17.77 18.07
N ARG A 22 18.98 -17.24 18.70
CA ARG A 22 18.30 -17.89 19.81
C ARG A 22 17.26 -18.88 19.28
N TRP A 23 17.34 -20.15 19.66
CA TRP A 23 16.52 -21.23 19.10
C TRP A 23 15.01 -21.00 19.29
N TYR A 24 14.60 -20.44 20.43
CA TYR A 24 13.19 -20.20 20.76
C TYR A 24 12.51 -19.19 19.84
N MET A 25 13.28 -18.34 19.16
CA MET A 25 12.74 -17.41 18.16
C MET A 25 12.18 -18.17 16.95
N LYS A 26 12.77 -19.32 16.59
CA LYS A 26 12.19 -20.17 15.54
C LYS A 26 10.84 -20.77 15.97
N LEU A 27 10.73 -21.15 17.25
CA LEU A 27 9.48 -21.64 17.84
C LEU A 27 8.42 -20.53 17.86
N PHE A 28 8.79 -19.31 18.25
CA PHE A 28 7.88 -18.16 18.23
C PHE A 28 7.35 -17.88 16.81
N GLY A 29 8.23 -17.89 15.79
CA GLY A 29 7.82 -17.73 14.40
C GLY A 29 6.83 -18.80 13.94
N TYR A 30 7.06 -20.06 14.34
CA TYR A 30 6.14 -21.16 14.07
C TYR A 30 4.77 -20.96 14.72
N VAL A 31 4.74 -20.56 16.00
CA VAL A 31 3.48 -20.29 16.72
C VAL A 31 2.72 -19.14 16.04
N LEU A 32 3.40 -18.09 15.60
CA LEU A 32 2.76 -17.01 14.83
C LEU A 32 2.15 -17.51 13.52
N ASP A 33 2.89 -18.33 12.76
CA ASP A 33 2.39 -18.91 11.51
C ASP A 33 1.16 -19.78 11.74
N LEU A 34 1.17 -20.57 12.83
CA LEU A 34 0.05 -21.40 13.23
C LEU A 34 -1.19 -20.56 13.60
N CYS A 35 -1.01 -19.50 14.39
CA CYS A 35 -2.08 -18.56 14.73
C CYS A 35 -2.71 -17.92 13.48
N ILE A 36 -1.89 -17.52 12.50
CA ILE A 36 -2.38 -16.92 11.26
C ILE A 36 -3.16 -17.93 10.41
N CYS A 37 -2.68 -19.18 10.33
CA CYS A 37 -3.41 -20.25 9.64
C CYS A 37 -4.77 -20.52 10.30
N ASN A 38 -4.81 -20.59 11.64
CA ASN A 38 -6.05 -20.78 12.39
C ASN A 38 -7.02 -19.61 12.20
N ALA A 39 -6.54 -18.37 12.24
CA ALA A 39 -7.35 -17.18 11.97
C ALA A 39 -7.94 -17.21 10.55
N TRP A 40 -7.18 -17.66 9.55
CA TRP A 40 -7.69 -17.81 8.18
C TRP A 40 -8.75 -18.91 8.05
N LEU A 41 -8.63 -20.01 8.79
CA LEU A 41 -9.65 -21.06 8.83
C LEU A 41 -10.96 -20.57 9.46
N LEU A 42 -10.87 -19.76 10.53
CA LEU A 42 -12.03 -19.09 11.11
C LEU A 42 -12.66 -18.12 10.11
N TYR A 43 -11.86 -17.25 9.49
CA TYR A 43 -12.33 -16.34 8.44
C TYR A 43 -13.04 -17.08 7.30
N LYS A 44 -12.52 -18.22 6.85
CA LYS A 44 -13.19 -19.06 5.84
C LYS A 44 -14.55 -19.57 6.30
N ARG A 45 -14.68 -19.95 7.57
CA ARG A 45 -15.95 -20.39 8.15
C ARG A 45 -16.96 -19.24 8.16
N ASP A 46 -16.52 -18.05 8.52
CA ASP A 46 -17.36 -16.85 8.56
C ASP A 46 -17.81 -16.43 7.15
N CYS A 47 -16.90 -16.42 6.17
CA CYS A 47 -17.26 -16.18 4.76
C CYS A 47 -18.29 -17.20 4.25
N LYS A 48 -18.14 -18.48 4.64
CA LYS A 48 -19.12 -19.51 4.26
C LYS A 48 -20.49 -19.22 4.86
N ALA A 49 -20.56 -18.73 6.10
CA ALA A 49 -21.81 -18.32 6.74
C ALA A 49 -22.44 -17.11 6.04
N LEU A 50 -21.61 -16.14 5.62
CA LEU A 50 -22.02 -14.93 4.90
C LEU A 50 -22.25 -15.13 3.40
N LYS A 51 -22.05 -16.35 2.87
CA LYS A 51 -22.08 -16.69 1.43
C LYS A 51 -21.11 -15.88 0.57
N GLU A 52 -20.00 -15.45 1.15
CA GLU A 52 -18.93 -14.74 0.46
C GLU A 52 -17.79 -15.68 0.05
N LYS A 53 -17.08 -15.33 -1.03
CA LYS A 53 -15.89 -16.08 -1.46
C LYS A 53 -14.70 -15.67 -0.58
N PRO A 54 -14.09 -16.60 0.19
CA PRO A 54 -12.96 -16.26 1.04
C PRO A 54 -11.71 -15.97 0.22
N MET A 55 -10.93 -14.98 0.65
CA MET A 55 -9.63 -14.71 0.04
C MET A 55 -8.60 -15.83 0.30
N PRO A 56 -7.64 -16.04 -0.63
CA PRO A 56 -6.58 -17.03 -0.46
C PRO A 56 -5.63 -16.66 0.70
N LEU A 57 -5.03 -17.68 1.34
CA LEU A 57 -4.16 -17.52 2.52
C LEU A 57 -3.05 -16.49 2.31
N LYS A 58 -2.45 -16.43 1.12
CA LYS A 58 -1.42 -15.44 0.78
C LYS A 58 -1.91 -14.00 0.94
N ASN A 59 -3.10 -13.68 0.42
CA ASN A 59 -3.66 -12.34 0.49
C ASN A 59 -4.07 -12.01 1.92
N PHE A 60 -4.65 -12.98 2.63
CA PHE A 60 -4.97 -12.83 4.05
C PHE A 60 -3.74 -12.49 4.91
N ARG A 61 -2.61 -13.17 4.67
CA ARG A 61 -1.33 -12.87 5.34
C ARG A 61 -0.81 -11.48 4.98
N LEU A 62 -0.97 -11.06 3.73
CA LEU A 62 -0.58 -9.73 3.27
C LEU A 62 -1.39 -8.64 3.98
N GLU A 63 -2.71 -8.80 4.08
CA GLU A 63 -3.60 -7.90 4.82
C GLU A 63 -3.15 -7.74 6.28
N ILE A 64 -2.95 -8.86 7.00
CA ILE A 64 -2.46 -8.83 8.38
C ILE A 64 -1.14 -8.05 8.48
N SER A 65 -0.22 -8.25 7.52
CA SER A 65 1.05 -7.53 7.51
C SER A 65 0.89 -6.01 7.31
N TRP A 66 -0.08 -5.60 6.48
CA TRP A 66 -0.42 -4.19 6.27
C TRP A 66 -1.02 -3.57 7.53
N TYR A 67 -1.98 -4.23 8.17
CA TYR A 67 -2.56 -3.77 9.43
C TYR A 67 -1.51 -3.68 10.53
N ALA A 68 -0.67 -4.70 10.71
CA ALA A 68 0.41 -4.69 11.69
C ALA A 68 1.45 -3.57 11.44
N ARG A 69 1.68 -3.21 10.17
CA ARG A 69 2.55 -2.08 9.80
C ARG A 69 1.88 -0.73 10.05
N GLY A 70 0.59 -0.59 9.70
CA GLY A 70 -0.19 0.63 9.94
C GLY A 70 -0.40 0.93 11.42
N HIS A 71 -0.53 -0.09 12.26
CA HIS A 71 -0.73 0.08 13.70
C HIS A 71 0.47 0.70 14.43
N LYS A 72 1.70 0.54 13.89
CA LYS A 72 2.89 1.25 14.42
C LYS A 72 2.81 2.76 14.24
N VAL A 73 2.08 3.23 13.23
CA VAL A 73 1.89 4.67 12.98
C VAL A 73 0.93 5.27 14.02
N LEU A 74 -0.05 4.49 14.50
CA LEU A 74 -1.01 4.93 15.50
C LEU A 74 -0.45 4.90 16.93
N THR A 75 0.32 3.87 17.30
CA THR A 75 0.85 3.75 18.68
C THR A 75 2.09 4.61 18.93
N THR A 76 2.95 4.83 17.93
CA THR A 76 4.15 5.69 18.09
C THR A 76 3.81 7.17 18.17
N ARG A 77 2.66 7.59 17.62
CA ARG A 77 2.21 8.99 17.66
C ARG A 77 1.76 9.47 19.04
N MET A 78 1.49 8.57 19.98
CA MET A 78 1.11 8.97 21.34
C MET A 78 2.32 9.23 22.27
N THR A 79 3.54 8.81 21.91
CA THR A 79 4.71 8.91 22.80
C THR A 79 5.93 9.63 22.22
N ARG A 80 5.87 10.14 20.97
CA ARG A 80 6.97 10.91 20.35
C ARG A 80 6.52 12.23 19.71
N LEU A 81 5.82 13.07 20.47
CA LEU A 81 5.59 14.47 20.12
C LEU A 81 6.81 15.35 20.45
N SER A 82 8.03 14.86 20.23
CA SER A 82 9.23 15.69 20.29
C SER A 82 10.32 15.15 19.37
N GLN A 83 10.70 15.97 18.39
CA GLN A 83 12.07 16.05 17.88
C GLN A 83 12.65 14.93 16.99
N GLU A 84 11.86 14.23 16.18
CA GLU A 84 12.41 13.63 14.96
C GLU A 84 11.64 14.21 13.78
N ALA A 85 12.24 15.26 13.19
CA ALA A 85 11.89 15.69 11.83
C ALA A 85 11.75 14.43 10.97
N MET A 86 10.66 14.35 10.20
CA MET A 86 10.44 13.27 9.26
C MET A 86 11.60 13.25 8.25
N ASP A 87 12.68 12.53 8.58
CA ASP A 87 13.74 12.23 7.65
C ASP A 87 13.14 11.36 6.56
N MET A 88 12.69 12.03 5.50
CA MET A 88 12.16 11.40 4.31
C MET A 88 13.25 10.48 3.77
N LYS A 89 12.97 9.17 3.76
CA LYS A 89 13.87 8.19 3.16
C LYS A 89 14.06 8.56 1.70
N VAL A 90 15.26 9.05 1.35
CA VAL A 90 15.62 9.33 -0.04
C VAL A 90 15.44 8.04 -0.83
N PRO A 91 14.58 8.03 -1.87
CA PRO A 91 14.38 6.82 -2.65
C PRO A 91 15.70 6.44 -3.34
N LYS A 92 16.18 5.23 -3.07
CA LYS A 92 17.35 4.67 -3.75
C LYS A 92 17.02 4.48 -5.24
N ARG A 93 17.91 4.94 -6.12
CA ARG A 93 17.75 4.85 -7.58
C ARG A 93 17.43 3.39 -7.98
N GLY A 94 16.39 3.19 -8.78
CA GLY A 94 15.98 1.88 -9.30
C GLY A 94 15.02 1.06 -8.42
N GLN A 95 14.77 1.44 -7.16
CA GLN A 95 13.74 0.76 -6.36
C GLN A 95 12.33 1.28 -6.70
N LYS A 96 11.43 0.37 -7.06
CA LYS A 96 10.00 0.68 -7.17
C LYS A 96 9.46 0.96 -5.76
N THR A 97 9.11 2.21 -5.48
CA THR A 97 8.31 2.55 -4.29
C THR A 97 7.07 1.66 -4.26
N GLN A 98 6.90 0.90 -3.18
CA GLN A 98 5.67 0.13 -2.97
C GLN A 98 4.50 1.12 -2.83
N LEU A 99 3.38 0.85 -3.52
CA LEU A 99 2.19 1.65 -3.32
C LEU A 99 1.68 1.43 -1.89
N PRO A 100 1.17 2.48 -1.23
CA PRO A 100 0.50 2.32 0.05
C PRO A 100 -0.72 1.42 -0.08
N HIS A 101 -1.07 0.75 1.02
CA HIS A 101 -2.30 -0.03 1.09
C HIS A 101 -3.54 0.84 0.85
N GLU A 102 -4.61 0.25 0.34
CA GLU A 102 -5.88 0.97 0.11
C GLU A 102 -6.42 1.60 1.39
N ASN A 103 -6.31 0.89 2.51
CA ASN A 103 -6.70 1.40 3.84
C ASN A 103 -5.91 2.62 4.31
N VAL A 104 -4.73 2.89 3.74
CA VAL A 104 -3.96 4.11 4.01
C VAL A 104 -4.27 5.18 2.96
N ARG A 105 -4.44 4.77 1.70
CA ARG A 105 -4.72 5.64 0.56
C ARG A 105 -6.09 6.33 0.64
N PHE A 106 -7.09 5.63 1.15
CA PHE A 106 -8.49 6.08 1.26
C PHE A 106 -8.89 6.34 2.72
N ASN A 107 -7.91 6.54 3.61
CA ASN A 107 -8.21 6.82 5.01
C ASN A 107 -8.65 8.28 5.19
N ASN A 108 -9.96 8.52 5.32
CA ASN A 108 -10.48 9.86 5.55
C ASN A 108 -10.07 10.49 6.89
N ARG A 109 -9.42 9.73 7.81
CA ARG A 109 -8.89 10.28 9.06
C ARG A 109 -7.53 10.95 8.90
N GLU A 110 -6.76 10.58 7.87
CA GLU A 110 -5.45 11.15 7.61
C GLU A 110 -5.53 12.17 6.47
N TRP A 111 -5.01 13.36 6.70
CA TRP A 111 -5.06 14.40 5.68
C TRP A 111 -3.93 14.18 4.67
N HIS A 112 -4.29 13.84 3.45
CA HIS A 112 -3.35 13.73 2.33
C HIS A 112 -3.04 15.13 1.80
N LEU A 113 -1.96 15.75 2.29
CA LEU A 113 -1.50 17.05 1.78
C LEU A 113 -0.36 16.87 0.76
N PRO A 114 -0.32 17.71 -0.30
CA PRO A 114 0.82 17.78 -1.19
C PRO A 114 1.97 18.55 -0.51
N GLN A 115 3.16 17.97 -0.55
CA GLN A 115 4.41 18.57 -0.09
C GLN A 115 5.39 18.68 -1.25
N PHE A 116 6.10 19.80 -1.31
CA PHE A 116 7.12 20.03 -2.32
C PHE A 116 8.43 19.33 -1.94
N VAL A 117 9.07 18.67 -2.90
CA VAL A 117 10.34 17.95 -2.75
C VAL A 117 11.35 18.49 -3.75
N THR A 118 12.61 18.59 -3.34
CA THR A 118 13.72 19.08 -4.18
C THR A 118 13.95 18.21 -5.41
N ASN A 119 13.93 16.88 -5.21
CA ASN A 119 14.15 15.90 -6.27
C ASN A 119 12.85 15.53 -6.98
N ARG A 120 12.87 15.63 -8.32
CA ARG A 120 11.75 15.21 -9.17
C ARG A 120 11.64 13.68 -9.16
N GLN A 121 10.44 13.17 -8.91
CA GLN A 121 10.12 11.74 -8.93
C GLN A 121 9.06 11.43 -9.99
N THR A 122 8.97 10.18 -10.43
CA THR A 122 7.98 9.76 -11.42
C THR A 122 6.60 9.65 -10.81
N CYS A 123 5.61 10.23 -11.50
CA CYS A 123 4.21 10.20 -11.06
C CYS A 123 3.71 8.76 -11.06
N LYS A 124 3.21 8.27 -9.91
CA LYS A 124 2.73 6.88 -9.79
C LYS A 124 1.38 6.62 -10.45
N HIS A 125 0.64 7.67 -10.78
CA HIS A 125 -0.70 7.57 -11.36
C HIS A 125 -0.68 7.58 -12.89
N CYS A 126 0.01 8.55 -13.52
CA CYS A 126 -0.02 8.74 -14.97
C CYS A 126 1.28 8.37 -15.71
N SER A 127 2.38 8.03 -15.02
CA SER A 127 3.61 7.62 -15.71
C SER A 127 3.45 6.19 -16.21
N THR A 128 3.61 6.00 -17.52
CA THR A 128 3.71 4.69 -18.18
C THR A 128 5.16 4.43 -18.58
N LYS A 129 5.43 3.31 -19.27
CA LYS A 129 6.78 3.02 -19.80
C LYS A 129 7.13 3.96 -20.96
N ASP A 130 6.12 4.27 -21.77
CA ASP A 130 6.26 5.08 -22.98
C ASP A 130 6.22 6.58 -22.64
N ASP A 131 5.37 6.99 -21.68
CA ASP A 131 5.23 8.38 -21.24
C ASP A 131 5.62 8.57 -19.77
N VAL A 132 6.86 9.03 -19.55
CA VAL A 132 7.42 9.23 -18.21
C VAL A 132 7.15 10.64 -17.69
N HIS A 133 6.19 10.73 -16.77
CA HIS A 133 5.83 11.98 -16.11
C HIS A 133 6.58 12.17 -14.80
N ARG A 134 7.22 13.34 -14.60
CA ARG A 134 7.98 13.67 -13.37
C ARG A 134 7.40 14.87 -12.65
N THR A 135 7.40 14.81 -11.32
CA THR A 135 6.76 15.78 -10.43
C THR A 135 7.61 16.06 -9.19
N ARG A 136 7.45 17.25 -8.60
CA ARG A 136 8.06 17.62 -7.31
C ARG A 136 7.09 17.50 -6.13
N TRP A 137 5.85 17.13 -6.41
CA TRP A 137 4.79 17.04 -5.42
C TRP A 137 4.68 15.62 -4.91
N MET A 138 4.65 15.46 -3.60
CA MET A 138 4.53 14.19 -2.91
C MET A 138 3.42 14.25 -1.86
N CYS A 139 2.68 13.16 -1.68
CA CYS A 139 1.73 13.05 -0.56
C CYS A 139 2.48 12.79 0.76
N THR A 140 2.21 13.57 1.81
CA THR A 140 2.82 13.42 3.14
C THR A 140 2.55 12.05 3.79
N VAL A 141 1.35 11.51 3.59
CA VAL A 141 0.93 10.23 4.17
C VAL A 141 1.37 9.05 3.30
N CYS A 142 1.03 9.11 2.01
CA CYS A 142 1.27 8.00 1.08
C CYS A 142 2.70 7.92 0.56
N GLN A 143 3.49 8.98 0.71
CA GLN A 143 4.90 9.05 0.27
C GLN A 143 5.07 8.68 -1.21
N VAL A 144 4.08 9.05 -2.03
CA VAL A 144 4.06 8.86 -3.49
C VAL A 144 4.09 10.21 -4.20
N ALA A 145 4.86 10.28 -5.29
CA ALA A 145 4.90 11.44 -6.15
C ALA A 145 3.72 11.43 -7.12
N LEU A 146 3.00 12.54 -7.20
CA LEU A 146 1.77 12.70 -7.97
C LEU A 146 1.76 14.06 -8.67
N CYS A 147 1.21 14.13 -9.89
CA CYS A 147 1.04 15.41 -10.58
C CYS A 147 0.03 16.28 -9.83
N LEU A 148 0.43 17.54 -9.63
CA LEU A 148 -0.40 18.63 -9.16
C LEU A 148 -0.20 19.79 -10.14
N SER A 149 -0.87 19.69 -11.28
CA SER A 149 -0.83 20.66 -12.37
C SER A 149 -2.22 20.75 -12.98
N ASP A 150 -2.57 21.89 -13.56
CA ASP A 150 -3.89 22.15 -14.15
C ASP A 150 -4.32 21.06 -15.14
N SER A 151 -3.42 20.70 -16.06
CA SER A 151 -3.67 19.63 -17.04
C SER A 151 -3.73 18.22 -16.47
N ARG A 152 -3.24 17.98 -15.24
CA ARG A 152 -3.09 16.65 -14.64
C ARG A 152 -3.28 16.69 -13.13
N ASN A 153 -4.52 16.50 -12.69
CA ASN A 153 -4.90 16.42 -11.28
C ASN A 153 -4.74 15.00 -10.68
N CYS A 154 -3.58 14.37 -10.92
CA CYS A 154 -3.29 13.01 -10.44
C CYS A 154 -3.37 12.88 -8.92
N PHE A 155 -3.08 13.94 -8.16
CA PHE A 155 -3.19 13.93 -6.70
C PHE A 155 -4.62 13.60 -6.24
N ARG A 156 -5.61 14.32 -6.79
CA ARG A 156 -7.03 14.09 -6.48
C ARG A 156 -7.48 12.70 -6.94
N PHE A 157 -7.16 12.32 -8.17
CA PHE A 157 -7.57 11.02 -8.70
C PHE A 157 -6.98 9.86 -7.90
N PHE A 158 -5.73 9.99 -7.44
CA PHE A 158 -5.13 8.97 -6.61
C PHE A 158 -5.83 8.85 -5.25
N HIS A 159 -6.25 9.92 -4.59
CA HIS A 159 -6.86 9.81 -3.26
C HIS A 159 -8.37 9.59 -3.25
N VAL A 160 -9.06 9.86 -4.36
CA VAL A 160 -10.54 9.81 -4.43
C VAL A 160 -11.05 8.66 -5.29
N LEU A 161 -10.30 8.21 -6.31
CA LEU A 161 -10.77 7.19 -7.25
C LEU A 161 -9.99 5.87 -7.11
N PRO A 162 -10.66 4.71 -7.04
CA PRO A 162 -10.00 3.41 -6.98
C PRO A 162 -9.28 3.05 -8.29
N GLU A 163 -9.82 3.43 -9.44
CA GLU A 163 -9.30 3.03 -10.75
C GLU A 163 -8.27 4.02 -11.34
N LYS A 164 -7.27 3.46 -12.05
CA LYS A 164 -6.33 4.24 -12.85
C LYS A 164 -7.01 4.72 -14.14
N ARG A 165 -7.71 5.85 -14.09
CA ARG A 165 -8.03 6.56 -15.33
C ARG A 165 -6.76 7.22 -15.83
N LEU A 166 -6.21 6.70 -16.92
CA LEU A 166 -5.12 7.35 -17.64
C LEU A 166 -5.58 8.78 -17.95
N CYS A 167 -4.77 9.77 -17.55
CA CYS A 167 -5.01 11.15 -17.93
C CYS A 167 -4.82 11.24 -19.45
N THR A 168 -5.90 11.13 -20.21
CA THR A 168 -5.88 11.51 -21.63
C THR A 168 -5.66 13.02 -21.67
N SER A 169 -4.55 13.44 -22.24
CA SER A 169 -4.29 14.84 -22.53
C SER A 169 -5.32 15.30 -23.57
N ALA A 170 -6.38 15.97 -23.13
CA ALA A 170 -7.25 16.72 -24.01
C ALA A 170 -6.47 17.97 -24.48
N SER A 171 -5.75 17.83 -25.58
CA SER A 171 -5.25 18.94 -26.37
C SER A 171 -6.10 19.04 -27.65
N SER A 172 -7.15 19.84 -27.62
CA SER A 172 -7.79 20.40 -28.81
C SER A 172 -8.68 21.58 -28.46
N SER A 173 -8.06 22.72 -28.12
CA SER A 173 -8.69 24.02 -28.34
C SER A 173 -8.57 24.35 -29.82
N ALA A 174 -9.47 23.82 -30.64
CA ALA A 174 -9.72 24.33 -31.98
C ALA A 174 -10.62 25.56 -31.83
N SER A 175 -10.04 26.74 -32.06
CA SER A 175 -10.78 28.00 -32.20
C SER A 175 -11.76 27.89 -33.37
N PRO A 176 -13.03 28.29 -33.23
CA PRO A 176 -13.89 28.43 -34.41
C PRO A 176 -13.51 29.73 -35.12
N SER A 177 -12.97 29.60 -36.32
CA SER A 177 -12.88 30.69 -37.30
C SER A 177 -14.30 31.11 -37.68
N SER A 178 -14.72 32.29 -37.23
CA SER A 178 -15.91 32.98 -37.71
C SER A 178 -15.66 33.51 -39.12
N SER A 179 -16.24 32.83 -40.10
CA SER A 179 -16.49 33.36 -41.44
C SER A 179 -17.75 34.24 -41.40
N VAL A 180 -17.58 35.52 -41.69
CA VAL A 180 -18.60 36.41 -42.26
C VAL A 180 -18.04 36.95 -43.56
#